data_AF-A0A4R2BPZ7-F1
#
_entry.id   AF-A0A4R2BPZ7-F1
#
_cell.length_a   1.000
_cell.length_b   1.000
_cell.length_c   1.000
_cell.angle_alpha   90.00
_cell.angle_beta   90.00
_cell.angle_gamma   90.00
#
_symmetry.space_group_name_H-M   'P 1'
#
loop_
_entity.id
_entity.type
_entity.pdbx_description
1 polymer ?
#
loop_
_entity_poly.entity_id
_entity_poly.type
_entity_poly.pdbx_seq_one_letter_code
_entity_poly.pdbx_strand_id
1 'polypeptide(L)'
;MVRNYLSNLVSDNLLYRTGDIFQIDANLGMTGGMAELLIQSHTDVIRLLPALPAEWPDGSYHGLRARGGLSFDVAWSAGALTAATVTADHAGAFTISGPTSRAISVRLEAGETRDLTSELGG
;
A
#
# COMPACT_ATOMS: atom_id res chain seq x y z
N MET A 1 1.05 12.98 -10.00
CA MET A 1 0.96 11.81 -10.90
C MET A 1 -0.48 11.39 -11.18
N VAL A 2 -1.24 10.89 -10.20
CA VAL A 2 -2.63 10.39 -10.38
C VAL A 2 -3.55 11.41 -11.05
N ARG A 3 -3.56 12.66 -10.59
CA ARG A 3 -4.36 13.74 -11.19
C ARG A 3 -4.10 13.91 -12.69
N ASN A 4 -2.83 13.99 -13.11
CA ASN A 4 -2.47 14.19 -14.51
C ASN A 4 -2.92 13.00 -15.38
N TYR A 5 -2.76 11.78 -14.88
CA TYR A 5 -3.20 10.59 -15.58
C TYR A 5 -4.72 10.61 -15.82
N LEU A 6 -5.50 10.88 -14.77
CA LEU A 6 -6.97 10.93 -14.87
C LEU A 6 -7.48 12.11 -15.70
N SER A 7 -6.80 13.26 -15.67
CA SER A 7 -7.27 14.46 -16.37
C SER A 7 -6.87 14.51 -17.84
N ASN A 8 -5.75 13.88 -18.22
CA ASN A 8 -5.15 14.13 -19.54
C ASN A 8 -4.88 12.85 -20.35
N LEU A 9 -4.82 11.69 -19.71
CA LEU A 9 -4.30 10.47 -20.35
C LEU A 9 -5.35 9.35 -20.50
N VAL A 10 -6.57 9.55 -20.01
CA VAL A 10 -7.68 8.60 -20.15
C VAL A 10 -8.82 9.21 -20.94
N SER A 11 -9.60 8.37 -21.61
CA SER A 11 -10.89 8.75 -22.23
C SER A 11 -12.01 8.75 -21.18
N ASP A 12 -13.22 9.17 -21.56
CA ASP A 12 -14.40 9.18 -20.66
C ASP A 12 -14.75 7.79 -20.08
N ASN A 13 -14.36 6.71 -20.77
CA ASN A 13 -14.52 5.33 -20.29
C ASN A 13 -13.35 4.84 -19.40
N LEU A 14 -12.46 5.75 -18.97
CA LEU A 14 -11.29 5.52 -18.13
C LEU A 14 -10.16 4.68 -18.77
N LEU A 15 -10.27 4.34 -20.05
CA LEU A 15 -9.19 3.67 -20.77
C LEU A 15 -8.09 4.67 -21.15
N TYR A 16 -6.85 4.31 -20.84
CA TYR A 16 -5.68 5.09 -21.22
C TYR A 16 -5.54 5.15 -22.75
N ARG A 17 -5.13 6.31 -23.25
CA ARG A 17 -4.88 6.52 -24.67
C ARG A 17 -3.61 7.31 -24.94
N THR A 18 -2.96 6.99 -26.05
CA THR A 18 -1.96 7.84 -26.69
C THR A 18 -2.51 8.29 -28.04
N GLY A 19 -2.99 9.53 -28.11
CA GLY A 19 -3.85 9.95 -29.23
C GLY A 19 -5.17 9.18 -29.19
N ASP A 20 -5.57 8.56 -30.30
CA ASP A 20 -6.82 7.78 -30.39
C ASP A 20 -6.62 6.27 -30.17
N ILE A 21 -5.41 5.85 -29.78
CA ILE A 21 -5.06 4.44 -29.58
C ILE A 21 -5.15 4.08 -28.09
N PHE A 22 -5.96 3.08 -27.78
CA PHE A 22 -6.05 2.48 -26.44
C PHE A 22 -4.82 1.61 -26.12
N GLN A 23 -4.31 1.73 -24.89
CA GLN A 23 -3.29 0.81 -24.35
C GLN A 23 -3.60 0.45 -22.88
N ILE A 24 -3.65 -0.85 -22.57
CA ILE A 24 -4.06 -1.35 -21.25
C ILE A 24 -2.94 -1.30 -20.20
N ASP A 25 -1.68 -1.27 -20.64
CA ASP A 25 -0.50 -1.31 -19.79
C ASP A 25 -0.48 -0.17 -18.76
N ALA A 26 -0.80 1.06 -19.17
CA ALA A 26 -0.82 2.21 -18.29
C ALA A 26 -1.97 2.15 -17.26
N ASN A 27 -3.12 1.56 -17.60
CA ASN A 27 -4.21 1.33 -16.65
C ASN A 27 -3.79 0.36 -15.55
N LEU A 28 -3.21 -0.78 -15.93
CA LEU A 28 -2.72 -1.78 -14.98
C LEU A 28 -1.54 -1.23 -14.16
N GLY A 29 -0.64 -0.49 -14.81
CA GLY A 29 0.48 0.20 -14.19
C GLY A 29 0.02 1.24 -13.17
N MET A 30 -1.07 1.97 -13.44
CA MET A 30 -1.63 2.93 -12.48
C MET A 30 -2.17 2.24 -11.23
N THR A 31 -2.90 1.12 -11.37
CA THR A 31 -3.37 0.34 -10.22
C THR A 31 -2.19 -0.18 -9.38
N GLY A 32 -1.15 -0.73 -10.02
CA GLY A 32 0.07 -1.14 -9.32
C GLY A 32 0.78 0.03 -8.64
N GLY A 33 0.87 1.17 -9.32
CA GLY A 33 1.45 2.40 -8.77
C GLY A 33 0.68 2.91 -7.55
N MET A 34 -0.66 2.88 -7.57
CA MET A 34 -1.47 3.23 -6.40
C MET A 34 -1.20 2.31 -5.20
N ALA A 35 -1.04 1.00 -5.43
CA ALA A 35 -0.64 0.07 -4.38
C ALA A 35 0.76 0.39 -3.83
N GLU A 36 1.74 0.66 -4.69
CA GLU A 36 3.13 0.96 -4.28
C GLU A 36 3.30 2.32 -3.56
N LEU A 37 2.33 3.24 -3.67
CA LEU A 37 2.26 4.44 -2.82
C LEU A 37 1.94 4.08 -1.36
N LEU A 38 1.12 3.03 -1.16
CA LEU A 38 0.51 2.66 0.11
C LEU A 38 1.23 1.50 0.81
N ILE A 39 1.86 0.60 0.05
CA ILE A 39 2.64 -0.51 0.58
C ILE A 39 3.76 -0.91 -0.37
N GLN A 40 4.95 -1.18 0.17
CA GLN A 40 6.08 -1.71 -0.58
C GLN A 40 6.65 -2.94 0.12
N SER A 41 7.03 -3.95 -0.64
CA SER A 41 7.56 -5.21 -0.09
C SER A 41 8.63 -5.85 -0.99
N HIS A 42 9.31 -5.06 -1.81
CA HIS A 42 10.31 -5.55 -2.77
C HIS A 42 11.75 -5.54 -2.23
N THR A 43 11.93 -5.16 -0.97
CA THR A 43 13.20 -5.23 -0.23
C THR A 43 13.05 -6.16 0.98
N ASP A 44 14.06 -6.25 1.84
CA ASP A 44 13.99 -7.01 3.10
C ASP A 44 13.02 -6.40 4.12
N VAL A 45 12.49 -5.20 3.87
CA VAL A 45 11.53 -4.50 4.74
C VAL A 45 10.21 -4.26 4.01
N ILE A 46 9.11 -4.61 4.68
CA ILE A 46 7.75 -4.24 4.28
C ILE A 46 7.45 -2.86 4.83
N ARG A 47 7.14 -1.91 3.95
CA ARG A 47 6.92 -0.51 4.31
C ARG A 47 5.46 -0.15 4.10
N LEU A 48 4.79 0.31 5.15
CA LEU A 48 3.42 0.83 5.10
C LEU A 48 3.47 2.34 4.88
N LEU A 49 2.58 2.84 4.02
CA LEU A 49 2.47 4.25 3.62
C LEU A 49 3.81 4.89 3.18
N PRO A 50 4.67 4.20 2.40
CA PRO A 50 6.03 4.67 2.12
C PRO A 50 6.10 5.94 1.27
N ALA A 51 5.04 6.22 0.50
CA ALA A 51 4.95 7.38 -0.38
C ALA A 51 3.53 7.97 -0.38
N LEU A 52 2.89 8.03 0.80
CA LEU A 52 1.55 8.60 0.96
C LEU A 52 1.51 10.04 0.40
N PRO A 53 0.66 10.33 -0.60
CA PRO A 53 0.52 11.68 -1.12
C PRO A 53 -0.02 12.64 -0.05
N ALA A 54 0.53 13.87 0.01
CA ALA A 54 0.08 14.89 0.96
C ALA A 54 -1.39 15.29 0.75
N GLU A 55 -1.93 15.09 -0.46
CA GLU A 55 -3.33 15.32 -0.78
C GLU A 55 -4.29 14.25 -0.24
N TRP A 56 -3.78 13.16 0.34
CA TRP A 56 -4.55 12.09 0.98
C TRP A 56 -4.31 12.10 2.51
N PRO A 57 -4.74 13.15 3.23
CA PRO A 57 -4.47 13.26 4.66
C PRO A 57 -5.17 12.17 5.48
N ASP A 58 -6.31 11.67 5.00
CA ASP A 58 -7.11 10.67 5.70
C ASP A 58 -7.49 9.56 4.72
N GLY A 59 -7.51 8.32 5.19
CA GLY A 59 -7.92 7.20 4.36
C GLY A 59 -7.68 5.84 5.02
N SER A 60 -8.00 4.80 4.26
CA SER A 60 -7.69 3.43 4.60
C SER A 60 -7.57 2.56 3.36
N TYR A 61 -6.91 1.41 3.51
CA TYR A 61 -6.97 0.31 2.57
C TYR A 61 -7.16 -1.00 3.32
N HIS A 62 -7.74 -1.99 2.62
CA HIS A 62 -7.96 -3.32 3.16
C HIS A 62 -7.49 -4.38 2.16
N GLY A 63 -6.81 -5.42 2.64
CA GLY A 63 -6.41 -6.59 1.88
C GLY A 63 -5.26 -6.38 0.90
N LEU A 64 -4.48 -5.29 1.00
CA LEU A 64 -3.28 -5.16 0.16
C LEU A 64 -2.24 -6.18 0.59
N ARG A 65 -1.66 -6.88 -0.39
CA ARG A 65 -0.73 -7.98 -0.15
C ARG A 65 0.73 -7.54 -0.21
N ALA A 66 1.53 -8.12 0.66
CA ALA A 66 2.98 -8.02 0.65
C ALA A 66 3.64 -9.38 0.39
N ARG A 67 4.88 -9.37 -0.10
CA ARG A 67 5.69 -10.59 -0.24
C ARG A 67 5.82 -11.31 1.10
N GLY A 68 5.92 -12.64 1.05
CA GLY A 68 5.93 -13.48 2.24
C GLY A 68 4.55 -13.99 2.67
N GLY A 69 3.50 -13.71 1.90
CA GLY A 69 2.15 -14.19 2.21
C GLY A 69 1.49 -13.38 3.31
N LEU A 70 1.66 -12.06 3.30
CA LEU A 70 1.02 -11.15 4.25
C LEU A 70 -0.05 -10.32 3.56
N SER A 71 -1.12 -10.01 4.29
CA SER A 71 -2.15 -9.04 3.90
C SER A 71 -2.29 -7.98 4.98
N PHE A 72 -2.48 -6.73 4.57
CA PHE A 72 -2.55 -5.59 5.47
C PHE A 72 -3.86 -4.82 5.30
N ASP A 73 -4.42 -4.45 6.45
CA ASP A 73 -5.47 -3.45 6.59
C ASP A 73 -4.88 -2.26 7.36
N VAL A 74 -4.93 -1.07 6.77
CA VAL A 74 -4.28 0.13 7.34
C VAL A 74 -5.20 1.31 7.23
N ALA A 75 -5.24 2.13 8.27
CA ALA A 75 -5.90 3.43 8.28
C ALA A 75 -4.91 4.54 8.70
N TRP A 76 -5.17 5.74 8.22
CA TRP A 76 -4.40 6.92 8.57
C TRP A 76 -5.29 8.16 8.67
N SER A 77 -4.84 9.13 9.46
CA SER A 77 -5.46 10.45 9.58
C SER A 77 -4.40 11.52 9.78
N ALA A 78 -4.63 12.70 9.20
CA ALA A 78 -3.65 13.79 9.13
C ALA A 78 -2.25 13.34 8.65
N GLY A 79 -2.19 12.37 7.74
CA GLY A 79 -0.95 11.77 7.21
C GLY A 79 -0.22 10.82 8.17
N ALA A 80 -0.77 10.54 9.35
CA ALA A 80 -0.21 9.64 10.35
C ALA A 80 -1.00 8.32 10.39
N LEU A 81 -0.28 7.21 10.57
CA LEU A 81 -0.86 5.89 10.72
C LEU A 81 -1.70 5.84 12.01
N THR A 82 -2.93 5.32 11.92
CA THR A 82 -3.86 5.21 13.07
C THR A 82 -4.35 3.80 13.31
N ALA A 83 -4.20 2.90 12.33
CA ALA A 83 -4.42 1.48 12.49
C ALA A 83 -3.53 0.70 11.51
N ALA A 84 -2.98 -0.43 11.95
CA ALA A 84 -2.29 -1.38 11.09
C ALA A 84 -2.47 -2.81 11.57
N THR A 85 -3.23 -3.59 10.80
CA THR A 85 -3.45 -5.01 11.06
C THR A 85 -2.78 -5.82 9.97
N VAL A 86 -2.03 -6.84 10.38
CA VAL A 86 -1.42 -7.82 9.47
C VAL A 86 -2.07 -9.18 9.65
N THR A 87 -2.33 -9.88 8.55
CA THR A 87 -2.71 -11.30 8.54
C THR A 87 -1.66 -12.08 7.76
N ALA A 88 -1.15 -13.17 8.35
CA ALA A 88 -0.13 -14.02 7.75
C ALA A 88 -0.72 -15.34 7.23
N ASP A 89 -0.48 -15.67 5.97
CA ASP A 89 -0.86 -16.95 5.38
C ASP A 89 0.09 -18.08 5.81
N HIS A 90 1.32 -17.72 6.20
CA HIS A 90 2.38 -18.64 6.61
C HIS A 90 3.12 -18.12 7.83
N ALA A 91 3.59 -19.05 8.66
CA ALA A 91 4.43 -18.70 9.80
C ALA A 91 5.79 -18.15 9.32
N GLY A 92 6.31 -17.12 10.00
CA GLY A 92 7.56 -16.50 9.61
C GLY A 92 7.98 -15.33 10.49
N ALA A 93 9.20 -14.86 10.25
CA ALA A 93 9.71 -13.62 10.81
C ALA A 93 9.74 -12.57 9.70
N PHE A 94 9.13 -11.41 9.96
CA PHE A 94 8.95 -10.35 8.98
C PHE A 94 9.46 -9.03 9.55
N THR A 95 10.09 -8.23 8.70
CA THR A 95 10.53 -6.88 9.07
C THR A 95 9.57 -5.87 8.46
N ILE A 96 8.93 -5.07 9.32
CA ILE A 96 7.83 -4.16 8.95
C ILE A 96 8.15 -2.76 9.47
N SER A 97 7.84 -1.71 8.71
CA SER A 97 7.93 -0.32 9.15
C SER A 97 6.71 0.48 8.72
N GLY A 98 6.19 1.31 9.60
CA GLY A 98 5.27 2.41 9.27
C GLY A 98 6.00 3.61 8.64
N PRO A 99 5.26 4.68 8.32
CA PRO A 99 5.80 5.83 7.58
C PRO A 99 6.89 6.61 8.33
N THR A 100 6.81 6.70 9.66
CA THR A 100 7.79 7.42 10.51
C THR A 100 8.51 6.54 11.52
N SER A 101 8.05 5.30 11.71
CA SER A 101 8.61 4.34 12.67
C SER A 101 9.91 3.72 12.16
N ARG A 102 10.76 3.27 13.09
CA ARG A 102 11.84 2.34 12.75
C ARG A 102 11.23 0.98 12.37
N ALA A 103 11.96 0.22 11.55
CA ALA A 103 11.56 -1.14 11.24
C ALA A 103 11.58 -2.02 12.49
N ILE A 104 10.54 -2.83 12.66
CA ILE A 104 10.36 -3.81 13.72
C ILE A 104 10.42 -5.22 13.13
N SER A 105 10.87 -6.20 13.92
CA SER A 105 10.81 -7.61 13.55
C SER A 105 9.65 -8.28 14.27
N VAL A 106 8.74 -8.88 13.52
CA VAL A 106 7.54 -9.54 14.04
C VAL A 106 7.57 -11.00 13.62
N ARG A 107 7.37 -11.90 14.59
CA ARG A 107 7.09 -13.32 14.32
C ARG A 107 5.58 -13.54 14.32
N LEU A 108 5.08 -14.12 13.25
CA LEU A 108 3.67 -14.45 13.05
C LEU A 108 3.53 -15.94 12.78
N GLU A 109 2.44 -16.53 13.27
CA GLU A 109 2.02 -17.89 12.93
C GLU A 109 1.11 -17.91 11.70
N ALA A 110 0.96 -19.08 11.06
CA ALA A 110 0.07 -19.22 9.92
C ALA A 110 -1.40 -19.00 10.33
N GLY A 111 -2.11 -18.16 9.58
CA GLY A 111 -3.47 -17.73 9.87
C GLY A 111 -3.58 -16.68 10.99
N GLU A 112 -2.45 -16.24 11.57
CA GLU A 112 -2.47 -15.22 12.61
C GLU A 112 -2.82 -13.85 12.05
N THR A 113 -3.75 -13.18 12.71
CA THR A 113 -4.01 -11.74 12.55
C THR A 113 -3.50 -11.01 13.78
N ARG A 114 -2.67 -9.98 13.58
CA ARG A 114 -2.08 -9.17 14.66
C ARG A 114 -2.24 -7.68 14.38
N ASP A 115 -2.66 -6.95 15.40
CA ASP A 115 -2.61 -5.48 15.42
C ASP A 115 -1.19 -5.02 15.74
N LEU A 116 -0.64 -4.14 14.90
CA LEU A 116 0.72 -3.57 15.00
C LEU A 116 0.70 -2.05 15.15
N THR A 117 -0.47 -1.46 15.44
CA THR A 117 -0.66 -0.01 15.44
C THR A 117 0.33 0.69 16.37
N SER A 118 0.45 0.20 17.62
CA SER A 118 1.32 0.82 18.64
C SER A 118 2.81 0.70 18.30
N GLU A 119 3.21 -0.38 17.64
CA GLU A 119 4.59 -0.67 17.28
C GLU A 119 5.04 0.10 16.03
N LEU A 120 4.09 0.54 15.19
CA LEU A 120 4.34 1.28 13.95
C LEU A 120 4.07 2.78 14.07
N GLY A 121 3.86 3.27 15.31
CA GLY A 121 3.77 4.70 15.63
C GLY A 121 2.38 5.31 15.47
N GLY A 122 1.33 4.50 15.58
CA GLY A 122 -0.05 4.96 15.80
C GLY A 122 -0.40 5.19 17.27
#